data_AF-A0A3R8DFU9-F1
#
_entry.id   AF-A0A3R8DFU9-F1
#
_cell.length_a   1.000
_cell.length_b   1.000
_cell.length_c   1.000
_cell.angle_alpha   90.00
_cell.angle_beta   90.00
_cell.angle_gamma   90.00
#
_symmetry.space_group_name_H-M   'P 1'
#
loop_
_entity.id
_entity.type
_entity.pdbx_description
1 polymer ?
#
loop_
_entity_poly.entity_id
_entity_poly.type
_entity_poly.pdbx_seq_one_letter_code
_entity_poly.pdbx_strand_id
1 'polypeptide(L)'
;MEGLLLPLEVFLLLLFKSTPLAYTNDQSTVHHFPLESSHDISGGGKQSESYMKSRAPESKMSALPLLRRAMTWEEKFAQYVTDIGSPTRSMWSDPSAAAVLVRGPTYLNDSIKIRTGPSFGKLVHVDVWKATAARPGRIDHIAELDLARPISILRYFQQEHTADTVFVLNFQVPGTPFVHVVCYWLVSATDIARHGPFALLWTQFRAAIDANTPAFCNDRFKLIPALVAAPWLVKVTVPQKPALVGKKLTQRYHSGRNYIEVDMDIPSSTIAANVVGLCRGYATQVDVDLHVTLQGDSPAELPENIFASVRFSKLDFAHAQDVPTY
;
A
#
# COMPACT_ATOMS: atom_id res chain seq x y z
N MET A 1 15.85 -18.44 -35.44
CA MET A 1 16.51 -17.96 -34.21
C MET A 1 15.80 -16.67 -33.82
N GLU A 2 14.57 -16.72 -33.32
CA GLU A 2 14.20 -17.14 -31.94
C GLU A 2 15.05 -16.42 -30.89
N GLY A 3 14.40 -15.66 -30.00
CA GLY A 3 15.06 -15.00 -28.87
C GLY A 3 14.66 -13.55 -28.59
N LEU A 4 13.45 -13.11 -28.99
CA LEU A 4 12.82 -11.92 -28.42
C LEU A 4 12.23 -12.33 -27.05
N LEU A 5 12.82 -11.86 -25.95
CA LEU A 5 12.33 -11.77 -24.55
C LEU A 5 13.59 -11.47 -23.73
N LEU A 6 13.74 -10.36 -22.98
CA LEU A 6 13.15 -10.21 -21.65
C LEU A 6 13.05 -8.72 -21.22
N PRO A 7 11.82 -8.17 -21.09
CA PRO A 7 11.54 -6.80 -20.61
C PRO A 7 11.86 -6.51 -19.13
N LEU A 8 12.59 -7.39 -18.43
CA LEU A 8 13.06 -7.15 -17.05
C LEU A 8 14.56 -7.03 -16.93
N GLU A 9 15.32 -7.71 -17.77
CA GLU A 9 16.77 -7.49 -17.84
C GLU A 9 17.01 -5.99 -18.05
N VAL A 10 16.18 -5.34 -18.87
CA VAL A 10 16.07 -3.89 -19.09
C VAL A 10 15.52 -3.09 -17.88
N PHE A 11 14.64 -3.66 -17.06
CA PHE A 11 14.06 -3.01 -15.85
C PHE A 11 15.07 -2.86 -14.72
N LEU A 12 16.11 -3.70 -14.69
CA LEU A 12 17.13 -3.68 -13.64
C LEU A 12 18.55 -3.33 -14.17
N LEU A 13 18.87 -3.56 -15.46
CA LEU A 13 20.15 -3.14 -16.09
C LEU A 13 20.24 -1.64 -16.42
N LEU A 14 19.13 -0.92 -16.54
CA LEU A 14 19.13 0.47 -17.00
C LEU A 14 19.03 1.51 -15.87
N LEU A 15 19.28 1.06 -14.63
CA LEU A 15 19.60 1.91 -13.49
C LEU A 15 21.02 2.53 -13.56
N PHE A 16 21.32 3.16 -14.70
CA PHE A 16 22.45 4.06 -15.07
C PHE A 16 23.57 3.50 -15.97
N LYS A 17 23.54 3.92 -17.25
CA LYS A 17 24.73 4.43 -17.96
C LYS A 17 24.67 5.96 -17.99
N SER A 18 25.83 6.59 -17.99
CA SER A 18 26.19 7.94 -17.57
C SER A 18 25.69 9.15 -18.41
N THR A 19 25.64 10.32 -17.74
CA THR A 19 25.75 11.74 -18.21
C THR A 19 24.49 12.52 -18.71
N PRO A 20 24.45 13.88 -18.60
CA PRO A 20 23.36 14.65 -17.96
C PRO A 20 22.54 15.55 -18.91
N LEU A 21 21.32 15.97 -18.50
CA LEU A 21 20.87 17.38 -18.37
C LEU A 21 19.34 17.58 -18.28
N ALA A 22 19.01 18.66 -17.56
CA ALA A 22 17.87 19.59 -17.68
C ALA A 22 16.50 19.25 -17.03
N TYR A 23 16.03 20.29 -16.34
CA TYR A 23 14.90 20.43 -15.40
C TYR A 23 13.55 20.64 -16.10
N THR A 24 12.44 20.33 -15.43
CA THR A 24 11.29 21.23 -15.19
C THR A 24 10.23 20.56 -14.30
N ASN A 25 9.51 21.38 -13.55
CA ASN A 25 8.61 21.05 -12.44
C ASN A 25 7.14 21.11 -12.88
N ASP A 26 6.27 20.26 -12.34
CA ASP A 26 4.83 20.55 -12.24
C ASP A 26 4.20 19.81 -11.04
N GLN A 27 3.24 20.46 -10.37
CA GLN A 27 2.65 20.03 -9.08
C GLN A 27 1.30 19.32 -9.28
N SER A 28 1.01 18.29 -8.47
CA SER A 28 -0.35 17.73 -8.33
C SER A 28 -0.68 17.38 -6.88
N THR A 29 -1.94 17.60 -6.52
CA THR A 29 -2.54 17.58 -5.17
C THR A 29 -2.69 16.16 -4.60
N VAL A 30 -2.34 15.99 -3.31
CA VAL A 30 -2.34 14.74 -2.52
C VAL A 30 -3.46 14.79 -1.48
N HIS A 31 -4.22 13.69 -1.33
CA HIS A 31 -5.17 13.52 -0.24
C HIS A 31 -4.53 12.72 0.89
N HIS A 32 -4.27 13.39 2.01
CA HIS A 32 -3.93 12.73 3.27
C HIS A 32 -5.21 12.32 4.00
N PHE A 33 -5.17 11.22 4.75
CA PHE A 33 -6.16 10.94 5.79
C PHE A 33 -6.09 12.06 6.83
N PRO A 34 -7.11 12.93 6.97
CA PRO A 34 -7.06 14.00 7.95
C PRO A 34 -7.33 13.44 9.35
N LEU A 35 -6.52 13.86 10.33
CA LEU A 35 -6.95 13.89 11.73
C LEU A 35 -7.42 15.31 12.03
N GLU A 36 -8.59 15.44 12.65
CA GLU A 36 -9.06 16.73 13.18
C GLU A 36 -8.10 17.18 14.30
N SER A 37 -7.52 18.38 14.14
CA SER A 37 -6.73 19.02 15.18
C SER A 37 -7.64 19.47 16.32
N SER A 38 -7.40 18.96 17.52
CA SER A 38 -8.04 19.44 18.74
C SER A 38 -7.75 20.93 18.95
N HIS A 39 -8.80 21.74 19.06
CA HIS A 39 -8.71 23.14 19.41
C HIS A 39 -8.16 23.33 20.83
N ASP A 40 -6.98 23.95 20.93
CA ASP A 40 -6.48 24.55 22.16
C ASP A 40 -7.34 25.77 22.53
N ILE A 41 -7.99 25.70 23.68
CA ILE A 41 -8.54 26.87 24.37
C ILE A 41 -7.92 26.91 25.77
N SER A 42 -6.94 27.78 25.96
CA SER A 42 -6.70 28.37 27.27
C SER A 42 -6.41 29.86 27.11
N GLY A 43 -7.47 30.64 27.35
CA GLY A 43 -7.44 32.10 27.37
C GLY A 43 -6.93 32.62 28.72
N GLY A 44 -6.13 33.68 28.65
CA GLY A 44 -5.88 34.57 29.79
C GLY A 44 -7.10 35.44 30.07
N GLY A 45 -7.40 35.68 31.34
CA GLY A 45 -8.44 36.61 31.79
C GLY A 45 -7.96 37.45 32.97
N LYS A 46 -7.90 38.77 32.78
CA LYS A 46 -7.85 39.80 33.82
C LYS A 46 -9.27 40.16 34.28
N GLN A 47 -9.34 40.75 35.47
CA GLN A 47 -10.49 41.07 36.32
C GLN A 47 -11.49 42.12 35.80
N SER A 48 -12.66 42.12 36.49
CA SER A 48 -13.66 43.19 36.75
C SER A 48 -14.50 43.67 35.55
N GLU A 49 -15.80 43.98 35.64
CA GLU A 49 -16.58 44.60 36.72
C GLU A 49 -18.09 44.38 36.49
N SER A 50 -18.91 44.67 37.50
CA SER A 50 -20.35 44.36 37.64
C SER A 50 -21.31 45.19 36.78
N TYR A 51 -22.50 44.66 36.45
CA TYR A 51 -23.78 45.40 36.49
C TYR A 51 -24.99 44.43 36.41
N MET A 52 -25.95 44.55 37.33
CA MET A 52 -27.18 43.75 37.37
C MET A 52 -28.19 44.17 36.28
N LYS A 53 -28.83 43.19 35.62
CA LYS A 53 -30.17 43.38 35.01
C LYS A 53 -30.96 42.07 34.87
N SER A 54 -32.07 42.03 35.59
CA SER A 54 -33.34 41.29 35.39
C SER A 54 -33.36 39.98 34.59
N ARG A 55 -33.74 38.90 35.28
CA ARG A 55 -34.02 37.54 34.79
C ARG A 55 -35.30 37.52 33.94
N ALA A 56 -35.17 37.22 32.65
CA ALA A 56 -36.28 36.76 31.79
C ALA A 56 -36.49 35.24 32.00
N PRO A 57 -37.71 34.71 31.83
CA PRO A 57 -37.96 33.28 32.03
C PRO A 57 -37.21 32.48 30.96
N GLU A 58 -36.49 31.45 31.41
CA GLU A 58 -35.78 30.50 30.57
C GLU A 58 -36.72 29.92 29.52
N SER A 59 -36.49 30.27 28.25
CA SER A 59 -37.00 29.44 27.16
C SER A 59 -36.36 28.08 27.31
N LYS A 60 -37.17 27.06 27.62
CA LYS A 60 -36.77 25.66 27.46
C LYS A 60 -36.48 25.44 25.98
N MET A 61 -35.25 25.75 25.55
CA MET A 61 -34.69 25.14 24.36
C MET A 61 -34.67 23.65 24.66
N SER A 62 -35.63 22.96 24.08
CA SER A 62 -35.57 21.53 23.86
C SER A 62 -34.16 21.22 23.39
N ALA A 63 -33.38 20.55 24.24
CA ALA A 63 -32.14 19.92 23.82
C ALA A 63 -32.54 18.84 22.83
N LEU A 64 -32.64 19.23 21.55
CA LEU A 64 -32.68 18.27 20.46
C LEU A 64 -31.50 17.32 20.71
N PRO A 65 -31.73 16.00 20.75
CA PRO A 65 -30.63 15.06 20.86
C PRO A 65 -29.71 15.39 19.70
N LEU A 66 -28.49 15.84 19.98
CA LEU A 66 -27.44 15.90 18.96
C LEU A 66 -27.34 14.47 18.45
N LEU A 67 -27.91 14.21 17.27
CA LEU A 67 -27.78 12.94 16.57
C LEU A 67 -26.28 12.73 16.39
N ARG A 68 -25.66 11.96 17.31
CA ARG A 68 -24.26 11.61 17.20
C ARG A 68 -24.15 10.78 15.93
N ARG A 69 -23.54 11.36 14.90
CA ARG A 69 -23.20 10.66 13.66
C ARG A 69 -22.46 9.39 14.05
N ALA A 70 -22.97 8.24 13.62
CA ALA A 70 -22.24 6.99 13.78
C ALA A 70 -20.93 7.10 12.99
N MET A 71 -19.81 6.80 13.63
CA MET A 71 -18.51 6.79 12.95
C MET A 71 -18.53 5.75 11.83
N THR A 72 -17.92 6.10 10.69
CA THR A 72 -17.66 5.12 9.63
C THR A 72 -16.64 4.08 10.12
N TRP A 73 -16.50 2.96 9.40
CA TRP A 73 -15.51 1.96 9.78
C TRP A 73 -14.09 2.50 9.62
N GLU A 74 -13.85 3.38 8.64
CA GLU A 74 -12.58 4.07 8.42
C GLU A 74 -12.22 4.95 9.61
N GLU A 75 -13.19 5.70 10.15
CA GLU A 75 -12.99 6.56 11.32
C GLU A 75 -12.67 5.74 12.57
N LYS A 76 -13.41 4.64 12.80
CA LYS A 76 -13.15 3.71 13.91
C LYS A 76 -11.76 3.08 13.79
N PHE A 77 -11.41 2.62 12.59
CA PHE A 77 -10.10 2.02 12.35
C PHE A 77 -8.98 3.04 12.51
N ALA A 78 -9.13 4.26 11.97
CA ALA A 78 -8.15 5.33 12.15
C ALA A 78 -7.91 5.64 13.63
N GLN A 79 -8.97 5.65 14.45
CA GLN A 79 -8.83 5.79 15.90
C GLN A 79 -8.11 4.57 16.52
N TYR A 80 -8.47 3.35 16.12
CA TYR A 80 -7.84 2.11 16.60
C TYR A 80 -6.33 2.07 16.33
N VAL A 81 -5.88 2.49 15.14
CA VAL A 81 -4.46 2.45 14.77
C VAL A 81 -3.66 3.69 15.15
N THR A 82 -4.31 4.71 15.74
CA THR A 82 -3.60 5.93 16.18
C THR A 82 -2.46 5.57 17.15
N ASP A 83 -2.71 4.61 18.04
CA ASP A 83 -1.75 4.18 19.05
C ASP A 83 -0.64 3.24 18.52
N ILE A 84 -0.70 2.82 17.24
CA ILE A 84 0.44 2.10 16.60
C ILE A 84 1.67 3.01 16.51
N GLY A 85 1.49 4.34 16.44
CA GLY A 85 2.58 5.30 16.54
C GLY A 85 3.63 5.19 15.43
N SER A 86 3.21 4.98 14.17
CA SER A 86 4.14 4.83 13.04
C SER A 86 4.73 6.19 12.59
N PRO A 87 6.04 6.42 12.72
CA PRO A 87 6.70 7.68 12.31
C PRO A 87 6.73 7.86 10.79
N THR A 88 6.39 6.83 10.02
CA THR A 88 6.38 6.86 8.56
C THR A 88 5.01 7.14 7.97
N ARG A 89 3.99 7.46 8.80
CA ARG A 89 2.60 7.70 8.34
C ARG A 89 2.49 8.79 7.28
N SER A 90 3.31 9.83 7.33
CA SER A 90 3.34 10.90 6.32
C SER A 90 4.06 10.53 5.03
N MET A 91 4.75 9.38 5.00
CA MET A 91 5.54 8.90 3.87
C MET A 91 4.76 7.98 2.94
N TRP A 92 3.46 7.79 3.18
CA TRP A 92 2.61 7.00 2.30
C TRP A 92 1.18 7.53 2.24
N SER A 93 0.49 7.19 1.15
CA SER A 93 -0.94 7.50 0.97
C SER A 93 -1.58 6.47 0.03
N ASP A 94 -2.90 6.50 -0.10
CA ASP A 94 -3.68 5.68 -1.05
C ASP A 94 -3.92 6.47 -2.36
N PRO A 95 -3.14 6.24 -3.43
CA PRO A 95 -3.27 6.99 -4.67
C PRO A 95 -4.38 6.42 -5.56
N SER A 96 -4.95 7.27 -6.42
CA SER A 96 -5.91 6.81 -7.43
C SER A 96 -5.23 5.95 -8.50
N ALA A 97 -5.85 4.82 -8.84
CA ALA A 97 -5.45 3.96 -9.95
C ALA A 97 -6.11 4.33 -11.29
N ALA A 98 -6.91 5.41 -11.36
CA ALA A 98 -7.77 5.71 -12.52
C ALA A 98 -7.03 5.92 -13.85
N ALA A 99 -5.76 6.32 -13.81
CA ALA A 99 -4.92 6.48 -14.99
C ALA A 99 -4.18 5.20 -15.40
N VAL A 100 -4.18 4.16 -14.57
CA VAL A 100 -3.43 2.92 -14.79
C VAL A 100 -4.09 2.10 -15.91
N LEU A 101 -3.27 1.66 -16.86
CA LEU A 101 -3.67 0.83 -17.98
C LEU A 101 -3.51 -0.65 -17.67
N VAL A 102 -4.60 -1.41 -17.80
CA VAL A 102 -4.69 -2.85 -17.55
C VAL A 102 -5.23 -3.58 -18.78
N ARG A 103 -5.07 -4.91 -18.85
CA ARG A 103 -5.57 -5.69 -20.01
C ARG A 103 -7.10 -5.57 -20.09
N GLY A 104 -7.61 -5.11 -21.24
CA GLY A 104 -9.04 -4.99 -21.49
C GLY A 104 -9.72 -6.34 -21.76
N PRO A 105 -11.06 -6.36 -21.91
CA PRO A 105 -11.85 -7.58 -22.09
C PRO A 105 -11.42 -8.42 -23.30
N THR A 106 -10.96 -7.76 -24.36
CA THR A 106 -10.55 -8.38 -25.63
C THR A 106 -9.03 -8.45 -25.84
N TYR A 107 -8.24 -8.15 -24.80
CA TYR A 107 -6.78 -7.97 -24.87
C TYR A 107 -6.05 -9.14 -25.54
N LEU A 108 -6.50 -10.39 -25.33
CA LEU A 108 -5.86 -11.56 -25.93
C LEU A 108 -5.94 -11.58 -27.47
N ASN A 109 -6.87 -10.83 -28.05
CA ASN A 109 -7.06 -10.71 -29.49
C ASN A 109 -6.48 -9.41 -30.05
N ASP A 110 -6.65 -8.29 -29.35
CA ASP A 110 -6.36 -6.95 -29.87
C ASP A 110 -5.17 -6.24 -29.18
N SER A 111 -4.65 -6.80 -28.08
CA SER A 111 -3.63 -6.18 -27.22
C SER A 111 -4.00 -4.79 -26.69
N ILE A 112 -5.29 -4.45 -26.63
CA ILE A 112 -5.78 -3.15 -26.18
C ILE A 112 -5.91 -3.12 -24.65
N LYS A 113 -5.21 -2.17 -24.04
CA LYS A 113 -5.33 -1.86 -22.61
C LYS A 113 -6.37 -0.78 -22.38
N ILE A 114 -7.06 -0.87 -21.25
CA ILE A 114 -8.06 0.10 -20.82
C ILE A 114 -7.66 0.71 -19.48
N ARG A 115 -8.25 1.85 -19.14
CA ARG A 115 -8.15 2.41 -17.78
C ARG A 115 -8.95 1.52 -16.83
N THR A 116 -8.35 1.12 -15.71
CA THR A 116 -8.97 0.22 -14.73
C THR A 116 -10.08 0.87 -13.89
N GLY A 117 -10.11 2.20 -13.79
CA GLY A 117 -10.91 2.91 -12.79
C GLY A 117 -10.24 2.96 -11.41
N PRO A 118 -10.98 3.22 -10.32
CA PRO A 118 -10.41 3.26 -8.97
C PRO A 118 -9.94 1.87 -8.51
N SER A 119 -8.90 1.84 -7.66
CA SER A 119 -8.55 0.64 -6.89
C SER A 119 -9.66 0.36 -5.89
N PHE A 120 -10.11 -0.89 -5.77
CA PHE A 120 -11.18 -1.25 -4.84
C PHE A 120 -10.69 -1.72 -3.47
N GLY A 121 -9.43 -2.14 -3.32
CA GLY A 121 -8.84 -2.30 -1.98
C GLY A 121 -8.42 -0.95 -1.39
N LYS A 122 -8.61 -0.81 -0.09
CA LYS A 122 -8.29 0.39 0.69
C LYS A 122 -6.98 0.21 1.42
N LEU A 123 -6.01 1.09 1.20
CA LEU A 123 -4.77 1.06 1.97
C LEU A 123 -5.06 1.48 3.41
N VAL A 124 -4.84 0.57 4.35
CA VAL A 124 -5.18 0.79 5.77
C VAL A 124 -3.94 1.15 6.59
N HIS A 125 -2.76 0.63 6.25
CA HIS A 125 -1.53 0.93 6.97
C HIS A 125 -0.30 0.55 6.15
N VAL A 126 0.84 1.17 6.51
CA VAL A 126 2.16 0.71 6.08
C VAL A 126 3.09 0.71 7.29
N ASP A 127 3.68 -0.45 7.56
CA ASP A 127 4.78 -0.61 8.51
C ASP A 127 6.12 -0.52 7.77
N VAL A 128 7.10 0.15 8.38
CA VAL A 128 8.48 0.20 7.89
C VAL A 128 9.36 -0.26 9.03
N TRP A 129 9.74 -1.54 9.00
CA TRP A 129 10.52 -2.17 10.05
C TRP A 129 11.95 -2.41 9.60
N LYS A 130 12.91 -2.23 10.50
CA LYS A 130 14.32 -2.57 10.27
C LYS A 130 14.75 -3.74 11.14
N ALA A 131 15.60 -4.57 10.59
CA ALA A 131 16.22 -5.66 11.30
C ALA A 131 17.02 -5.15 12.51
N THR A 132 17.02 -5.94 13.58
CA THR A 132 17.76 -5.67 14.82
C THR A 132 18.80 -6.77 15.06
N ALA A 133 19.61 -6.64 16.11
CA ALA A 133 20.49 -7.72 16.52
C ALA A 133 19.72 -8.98 16.96
N ALA A 134 18.53 -8.81 17.56
CA ALA A 134 17.68 -9.91 18.00
C ALA A 134 16.89 -10.56 16.84
N ARG A 135 16.55 -9.79 15.81
CA ARG A 135 15.90 -10.27 14.58
C ARG A 135 16.66 -9.74 13.37
N PRO A 136 17.80 -10.37 13.01
CA PRO A 136 18.62 -9.93 11.91
C PRO A 136 18.03 -10.35 10.56
N GLY A 137 18.16 -9.47 9.56
CA GLY A 137 17.85 -9.80 8.17
C GLY A 137 16.36 -9.92 7.86
N ARG A 138 16.03 -10.94 7.06
CA ARG A 138 14.73 -11.16 6.44
C ARG A 138 13.79 -11.91 7.38
N ILE A 139 12.57 -11.40 7.50
CA ILE A 139 11.43 -12.06 8.16
C ILE A 139 10.38 -12.39 7.10
N ASP A 140 10.06 -13.67 7.01
CA ASP A 140 8.97 -14.20 6.20
C ASP A 140 7.70 -14.32 7.06
N HIS A 141 6.52 -14.32 6.44
CA HIS A 141 5.22 -14.45 7.11
C HIS A 141 4.96 -13.36 8.17
N ILE A 142 5.16 -12.11 7.80
CA ILE A 142 4.95 -10.91 8.61
C ILE A 142 3.53 -10.82 9.20
N ALA A 143 2.53 -11.43 8.57
CA ALA A 143 1.18 -11.49 9.13
C ALA A 143 1.14 -12.11 10.54
N GLU A 144 1.96 -13.12 10.84
CA GLU A 144 2.02 -13.70 12.20
C GLU A 144 2.63 -12.69 13.20
N LEU A 145 3.56 -11.87 12.75
CA LEU A 145 4.12 -10.80 13.56
C LEU A 145 3.08 -9.68 13.84
N ASP A 146 2.26 -9.32 12.84
CA ASP A 146 1.12 -8.43 13.09
C ASP A 146 0.13 -9.06 14.08
N LEU A 147 -0.25 -10.33 13.92
CA LEU A 147 -1.20 -10.98 14.83
C LEU A 147 -0.71 -11.01 16.29
N ALA A 148 0.59 -11.16 16.49
CA ALA A 148 1.22 -11.14 17.79
C ALA A 148 1.29 -9.73 18.43
N ARG A 149 1.22 -8.64 17.66
CA ARG A 149 1.36 -7.29 18.22
C ARG A 149 0.12 -6.85 19.02
N PRO A 150 0.25 -6.00 20.05
CA PRO A 150 -0.88 -5.57 20.88
C PRO A 150 -2.02 -4.91 20.08
N ILE A 151 -1.66 -4.05 19.12
CA ILE A 151 -2.60 -3.38 18.21
C ILE A 151 -2.44 -4.01 16.82
N SER A 152 -3.10 -5.15 16.61
CA SER A 152 -3.00 -5.94 15.37
C SER A 152 -4.05 -5.49 14.36
N ILE A 153 -3.60 -5.18 13.14
CA ILE A 153 -4.48 -4.81 12.03
C ILE A 153 -5.30 -6.02 11.60
N LEU A 154 -4.64 -7.18 11.49
CA LEU A 154 -5.29 -8.41 11.07
C LEU A 154 -6.37 -8.82 12.08
N ARG A 155 -6.06 -8.79 13.38
CA ARG A 155 -7.04 -9.11 14.44
C ARG A 155 -8.23 -8.15 14.45
N TYR A 156 -8.01 -6.84 14.24
CA TYR A 156 -9.11 -5.87 14.12
C TYR A 156 -10.06 -6.27 13.00
N PHE A 157 -9.55 -6.50 11.79
CA PHE A 157 -10.40 -6.87 10.66
C PHE A 157 -11.00 -8.29 10.78
N GLN A 158 -10.37 -9.19 11.55
CA GLN A 158 -10.99 -10.48 11.91
C GLN A 158 -12.25 -10.34 12.76
N GLN A 159 -12.41 -9.22 13.48
CA GLN A 159 -13.53 -8.98 14.38
C GLN A 159 -14.58 -8.09 13.71
N GLU A 160 -14.16 -6.97 13.13
CA GLU A 160 -15.06 -5.94 12.61
C GLU A 160 -15.47 -6.17 11.13
N HIS A 161 -14.67 -6.92 10.36
CA HIS A 161 -14.86 -7.12 8.91
C HIS A 161 -14.60 -8.58 8.49
N THR A 162 -15.29 -9.51 9.14
CA THR A 162 -15.03 -10.97 9.06
C THR A 162 -15.08 -11.58 7.66
N ALA A 163 -15.82 -10.97 6.72
CA ALA A 163 -15.91 -11.42 5.34
C ALA A 163 -14.82 -10.84 4.43
N ASP A 164 -14.21 -9.72 4.83
CA ASP A 164 -13.22 -9.02 4.02
C ASP A 164 -11.82 -9.64 4.21
N THR A 165 -10.94 -9.43 3.24
CA THR A 165 -9.59 -9.97 3.26
C THR A 165 -8.57 -8.84 3.35
N VAL A 166 -7.65 -8.91 4.31
CA VAL A 166 -6.48 -8.05 4.34
C VAL A 166 -5.41 -8.62 3.41
N PHE A 167 -5.09 -7.89 2.35
CA PHE A 167 -3.95 -8.20 1.51
C PHE A 167 -2.69 -7.56 2.10
N VAL A 168 -1.66 -8.36 2.34
CA VAL A 168 -0.38 -7.95 2.91
C VAL A 168 0.71 -8.11 1.86
N LEU A 169 1.48 -7.05 1.61
CA LEU A 169 2.65 -7.10 0.74
C LEU A 169 3.88 -6.68 1.54
N ASN A 170 4.84 -7.58 1.72
CA ASN A 170 6.08 -7.34 2.43
C ASN A 170 7.23 -7.22 1.43
N PHE A 171 7.70 -6.00 1.19
CA PHE A 171 8.94 -5.77 0.44
C PHE A 171 10.14 -6.01 1.37
N GLN A 172 10.88 -7.09 1.12
CA GLN A 172 12.02 -7.48 1.92
C GLN A 172 13.28 -6.85 1.33
N VAL A 173 13.62 -5.64 1.79
CA VAL A 173 14.63 -4.76 1.19
C VAL A 173 16.03 -5.04 1.75
N PRO A 174 16.99 -5.47 0.91
CA PRO A 174 18.37 -5.64 1.34
C PRO A 174 19.02 -4.31 1.69
N GLY A 175 19.97 -4.34 2.61
CA GLY A 175 20.74 -3.18 3.04
C GLY A 175 21.25 -3.34 4.46
N THR A 176 21.90 -2.29 4.96
CA THR A 176 22.34 -2.21 6.36
C THR A 176 21.66 -1.00 7.02
N PRO A 177 20.64 -1.20 7.87
CA PRO A 177 19.99 -2.48 8.19
C PRO A 177 19.10 -2.99 7.05
N PHE A 178 18.75 -4.28 7.11
CA PHE A 178 17.70 -4.87 6.28
C PHE A 178 16.36 -4.26 6.67
N VAL A 179 15.49 -3.99 5.70
CA VAL A 179 14.21 -3.30 5.94
C VAL A 179 13.04 -4.10 5.37
N HIS A 180 11.93 -4.11 6.08
CA HIS A 180 10.63 -4.59 5.64
C HIS A 180 9.71 -3.40 5.43
N VAL A 181 9.22 -3.20 4.20
CA VAL A 181 8.14 -2.25 3.92
C VAL A 181 6.88 -3.06 3.72
N VAL A 182 5.98 -3.02 4.69
CA VAL A 182 4.82 -3.91 4.76
C VAL A 182 3.57 -3.07 4.55
N CYS A 183 2.86 -3.34 3.47
CA CYS A 183 1.65 -2.61 3.12
C CYS A 183 0.42 -3.50 3.38
N TYR A 184 -0.61 -2.92 3.98
CA TYR A 184 -1.85 -3.60 4.34
C TYR A 184 -3.01 -2.94 3.59
N TRP A 185 -3.78 -3.71 2.83
CA TRP A 185 -5.02 -3.26 2.20
C TRP A 185 -6.20 -4.09 2.64
N LEU A 186 -7.30 -3.44 2.99
CA LEU A 186 -8.58 -4.12 3.15
C LEU A 186 -9.23 -4.29 1.77
N VAL A 187 -9.49 -5.52 1.36
CA VAL A 187 -10.17 -5.86 0.12
C VAL A 187 -11.53 -6.46 0.47
N SER A 188 -12.61 -5.75 0.14
CA SER A 188 -13.94 -6.21 0.52
C SER A 188 -14.41 -7.41 -0.29
N ALA A 189 -15.03 -8.39 0.37
CA ALA A 189 -15.69 -9.49 -0.34
C ALA A 189 -16.78 -9.00 -1.31
N THR A 190 -17.44 -7.89 -0.98
CA THR A 190 -18.46 -7.28 -1.85
C THR A 190 -17.83 -6.74 -3.14
N ASP A 191 -16.68 -6.08 -3.04
CA ASP A 191 -15.99 -5.54 -4.21
C ASP A 191 -15.36 -6.66 -5.05
N ILE A 192 -14.80 -7.70 -4.41
CA ILE A 192 -14.37 -8.91 -5.11
C ILE A 192 -15.53 -9.49 -5.93
N ALA A 193 -16.69 -9.70 -5.31
CA ALA A 193 -17.86 -10.31 -5.97
C ALA A 193 -18.42 -9.45 -7.14
N ARG A 194 -18.27 -8.13 -7.09
CA ARG A 194 -18.67 -7.22 -8.19
C ARG A 194 -17.77 -7.35 -9.42
N HIS A 195 -16.55 -7.86 -9.26
CA HIS A 195 -15.58 -8.01 -10.32
C HIS A 195 -15.38 -9.50 -10.66
N GLY A 196 -16.33 -10.10 -11.39
CA GLY A 196 -16.35 -11.55 -11.68
C GLY A 196 -15.01 -12.15 -12.17
N PRO A 197 -14.35 -11.57 -13.20
CA PRO A 197 -13.04 -12.04 -13.65
C PRO A 197 -11.95 -11.99 -12.57
N PHE A 198 -11.95 -10.91 -11.78
CA PHE A 198 -11.04 -10.78 -10.64
C PHE A 198 -11.37 -11.79 -9.53
N ALA A 199 -12.66 -12.00 -9.20
CA ALA A 199 -13.09 -12.96 -8.19
C ALA A 199 -12.64 -14.39 -8.51
N LEU A 200 -12.68 -14.77 -9.79
CA LEU A 200 -12.14 -16.04 -10.28
C LEU A 200 -10.64 -16.15 -9.99
N LEU A 201 -9.85 -15.16 -10.44
CA LEU A 201 -8.40 -15.12 -10.21
C LEU A 201 -8.06 -15.09 -8.73
N TRP A 202 -8.78 -14.32 -7.92
CA TRP A 202 -8.58 -14.19 -6.47
C TRP A 202 -8.80 -15.52 -5.76
N THR A 203 -9.87 -16.24 -6.13
CA THR A 203 -10.18 -17.57 -5.58
C THR A 203 -9.10 -18.58 -5.94
N GLN A 204 -8.67 -18.61 -7.21
CA GLN A 204 -7.59 -19.50 -7.66
C GLN A 204 -6.25 -19.15 -7.01
N PHE A 205 -5.96 -17.86 -6.85
CA PHE A 205 -4.77 -17.37 -6.19
C PHE A 205 -4.72 -17.86 -4.75
N ARG A 206 -5.80 -17.64 -3.98
CA ARG A 206 -5.91 -18.15 -2.61
C ARG A 206 -5.77 -19.67 -2.54
N ALA A 207 -6.50 -20.40 -3.39
CA ALA A 207 -6.44 -21.86 -3.41
C ALA A 207 -5.03 -22.39 -3.72
N ALA A 208 -4.28 -21.72 -4.61
CA ALA A 208 -2.91 -22.08 -4.91
C ALA A 208 -1.97 -21.86 -3.71
N ILE A 209 -2.19 -20.81 -2.91
CA ILE A 209 -1.46 -20.57 -1.66
C ILE A 209 -1.78 -21.66 -0.65
N ASP A 210 -3.07 -21.95 -0.43
CA ASP A 210 -3.54 -22.95 0.54
C ASP A 210 -3.03 -24.36 0.20
N ALA A 211 -2.91 -24.67 -1.10
CA ALA A 211 -2.36 -25.92 -1.59
C ALA A 211 -0.82 -25.94 -1.66
N ASN A 212 -0.14 -24.85 -1.28
CA ASN A 212 1.31 -24.67 -1.39
C ASN A 212 1.84 -24.93 -2.81
N THR A 213 1.14 -24.41 -3.82
CA THR A 213 1.47 -24.52 -5.25
C THR A 213 1.74 -23.13 -5.86
N PRO A 214 2.90 -22.52 -5.56
CA PRO A 214 3.15 -21.10 -5.83
C PRO A 214 3.27 -20.75 -7.32
N ALA A 215 3.37 -21.74 -8.21
CA ALA A 215 3.51 -21.52 -9.66
C ALA A 215 2.37 -20.67 -10.23
N PHE A 216 1.12 -20.94 -9.84
CA PHE A 216 0.00 -20.11 -10.25
C PHE A 216 0.18 -18.67 -9.74
N CYS A 217 0.49 -18.49 -8.46
CA CYS A 217 0.67 -17.15 -7.90
C CYS A 217 1.81 -16.37 -8.58
N ASN A 218 2.93 -17.03 -8.88
CA ASN A 218 4.08 -16.44 -9.56
C ASN A 218 3.77 -15.93 -10.97
N ASP A 219 2.82 -16.59 -11.64
CA ASP A 219 2.44 -16.30 -13.02
C ASP A 219 1.35 -15.23 -13.11
N ARG A 220 0.72 -14.91 -11.97
CA ARG A 220 -0.44 -14.01 -11.90
C ARG A 220 -0.16 -12.73 -11.14
N PHE A 221 0.66 -12.74 -10.11
CA PHE A 221 0.91 -11.57 -9.27
C PHE A 221 1.71 -10.51 -10.03
N LYS A 222 1.10 -9.34 -10.26
CA LYS A 222 1.66 -8.28 -11.10
C LYS A 222 1.73 -6.94 -10.38
N LEU A 223 2.91 -6.33 -10.39
CA LEU A 223 3.13 -4.96 -9.94
C LEU A 223 3.21 -3.98 -11.11
N ILE A 224 2.64 -2.79 -10.95
CA ILE A 224 2.67 -1.70 -11.92
C ILE A 224 3.18 -0.44 -11.22
N PRO A 225 4.45 -0.03 -11.46
CA PRO A 225 4.99 1.20 -10.90
C PRO A 225 4.66 2.41 -11.77
N ALA A 226 4.43 3.56 -11.13
CA ALA A 226 4.34 4.86 -11.76
C ALA A 226 5.12 5.89 -10.92
N LEU A 227 6.13 6.53 -11.50
CA LEU A 227 6.84 7.62 -10.81
C LEU A 227 5.99 8.89 -10.90
N VAL A 228 5.69 9.46 -9.74
CA VAL A 228 4.90 10.68 -9.59
C VAL A 228 5.84 11.88 -9.60
N ALA A 229 6.79 11.88 -8.67
CA ALA A 229 7.84 12.88 -8.57
C ALA A 229 9.17 12.16 -8.35
N ALA A 230 10.20 12.54 -9.09
CA ALA A 230 11.53 11.96 -8.92
C ALA A 230 12.54 12.87 -9.62
N PRO A 231 13.82 12.87 -9.21
CA PRO A 231 14.88 13.48 -9.99
C PRO A 231 14.82 12.97 -11.43
N TRP A 232 15.08 13.84 -12.42
CA TRP A 232 15.05 13.47 -13.85
C TRP A 232 15.83 12.18 -14.12
N LEU A 233 16.99 12.06 -13.48
CA LEU A 233 17.86 10.90 -13.56
C LEU A 233 17.12 9.61 -13.15
N VAL A 234 16.31 9.63 -12.09
CA VAL A 234 15.49 8.47 -11.69
C VAL A 234 14.36 8.22 -12.70
N LYS A 235 13.71 9.27 -13.24
CA LYS A 235 12.58 9.15 -14.18
C LYS A 235 12.94 8.45 -15.50
N VAL A 236 14.11 8.76 -16.07
CA VAL A 236 14.55 8.17 -17.36
C VAL A 236 15.02 6.72 -17.23
N THR A 237 15.20 6.28 -15.99
CA THR A 237 15.99 5.12 -15.63
C THR A 237 15.13 4.03 -15.02
N VAL A 238 14.00 4.37 -14.39
CA VAL A 238 13.02 3.42 -13.87
C VAL A 238 11.92 3.23 -14.91
N PRO A 239 11.86 2.08 -15.60
CA PRO A 239 10.78 1.82 -16.54
C PRO A 239 9.44 1.67 -15.81
N GLN A 240 8.47 2.47 -16.22
CA GLN A 240 7.10 2.45 -15.70
C GLN A 240 6.28 1.36 -16.41
N LYS A 241 6.72 0.10 -16.29
CA LYS A 241 6.10 -1.05 -16.96
C LYS A 241 5.60 -2.08 -15.96
N PRO A 242 4.41 -2.67 -16.18
CA PRO A 242 3.94 -3.82 -15.42
C PRO A 242 4.94 -4.99 -15.41
N ALA A 243 5.03 -5.69 -14.27
CA ALA A 243 5.92 -6.83 -14.08
C ALA A 243 5.21 -7.96 -13.33
N LEU A 244 5.20 -9.16 -13.91
CA LEU A 244 4.95 -10.41 -13.17
C LEU A 244 6.15 -10.68 -12.27
N VAL A 245 6.04 -10.37 -10.99
CA VAL A 245 7.19 -10.35 -10.08
C VAL A 245 7.66 -11.75 -9.67
N GLY A 246 6.79 -12.75 -9.68
CA GLY A 246 7.16 -14.13 -9.33
C GLY A 246 7.97 -14.87 -10.38
N LYS A 247 8.06 -14.31 -11.60
CA LYS A 247 8.99 -14.76 -12.64
C LYS A 247 10.42 -14.24 -12.44
N LYS A 248 10.64 -13.41 -11.43
CA LYS A 248 11.76 -12.46 -11.37
C LYS A 248 12.43 -12.43 -10.01
N LEU A 249 11.62 -12.53 -8.98
CA LEU A 249 12.00 -12.62 -7.58
C LEU A 249 11.40 -13.90 -7.03
N THR A 250 12.12 -14.54 -6.10
CA THR A 250 11.49 -15.51 -5.22
C THR A 250 10.39 -14.82 -4.43
N GLN A 251 9.21 -15.42 -4.44
CA GLN A 251 8.09 -14.96 -3.61
C GLN A 251 7.65 -16.10 -2.70
N ARG A 252 7.28 -15.74 -1.48
CA ARG A 252 6.61 -16.64 -0.55
C ARG A 252 5.21 -16.13 -0.31
N TYR A 253 4.27 -17.05 -0.20
CA TYR A 253 2.86 -16.74 -0.11
C TYR A 253 2.31 -17.38 1.14
N HIS A 254 1.56 -16.58 1.89
CA HIS A 254 0.94 -17.02 3.12
C HIS A 254 -0.53 -16.65 3.10
N SER A 255 -1.30 -17.41 3.86
CA SER A 255 -2.73 -17.21 3.94
C SER A 255 -3.17 -17.57 5.35
N GLY A 256 -4.13 -16.82 5.87
CA GLY A 256 -4.75 -17.10 7.16
C GLY A 256 -6.22 -16.78 7.14
N ARG A 257 -6.85 -16.73 8.31
CA ARG A 257 -8.31 -16.62 8.46
C ARG A 257 -8.95 -15.50 7.63
N ASN A 258 -8.31 -14.33 7.57
CA ASN A 258 -8.81 -13.15 6.86
C ASN A 258 -7.71 -12.42 6.09
N TYR A 259 -6.59 -13.06 5.78
CA TYR A 259 -5.50 -12.40 5.08
C TYR A 259 -4.85 -13.28 4.03
N ILE A 260 -4.30 -12.62 3.01
CA ILE A 260 -3.34 -13.17 2.06
C ILE A 260 -2.08 -12.31 2.18
N GLU A 261 -0.92 -12.95 2.21
CA GLU A 261 0.37 -12.27 2.26
C GLU A 261 1.26 -12.70 1.10
N VAL A 262 1.97 -11.73 0.53
CA VAL A 262 3.05 -11.95 -0.43
C VAL A 262 4.33 -11.35 0.13
N ASP A 263 5.31 -12.19 0.38
CA ASP A 263 6.69 -11.82 0.71
C ASP A 263 7.49 -11.70 -0.58
N MET A 264 8.00 -10.49 -0.84
CA MET A 264 8.84 -10.21 -1.99
C MET A 264 10.31 -10.21 -1.59
N ASP A 265 10.99 -11.31 -1.88
CA ASP A 265 12.42 -11.51 -1.61
C ASP A 265 13.27 -10.76 -2.63
N ILE A 266 13.43 -9.44 -2.46
CA ILE A 266 14.28 -8.64 -3.34
C ILE A 266 15.73 -9.16 -3.40
N PRO A 267 16.36 -9.62 -2.30
CA PRO A 267 17.72 -10.18 -2.33
C PRO A 267 17.88 -11.39 -3.25
N SER A 268 16.80 -12.13 -3.54
CA SER A 268 16.83 -13.30 -4.43
C SER A 268 17.24 -12.99 -5.87
N SER A 269 17.23 -11.72 -6.27
CA SER A 269 17.77 -11.25 -7.53
C SER A 269 18.88 -10.24 -7.26
N THR A 270 20.13 -10.61 -7.61
CA THR A 270 21.28 -9.71 -7.51
C THR A 270 21.03 -8.37 -8.18
N ILE A 271 20.32 -8.37 -9.32
CA ILE A 271 20.02 -7.14 -10.03
C ILE A 271 19.00 -6.30 -9.26
N ALA A 272 17.93 -6.92 -8.72
CA ALA A 272 16.95 -6.20 -7.90
C ALA A 272 17.56 -5.65 -6.59
N ALA A 273 18.44 -6.43 -5.95
CA ALA A 273 19.18 -6.00 -4.77
C ALA A 273 20.05 -4.77 -5.03
N ASN A 274 20.80 -4.76 -6.14
CA ASN A 274 21.63 -3.62 -6.54
C ASN A 274 20.78 -2.37 -6.82
N VAL A 275 19.67 -2.56 -7.54
CA VAL A 275 18.71 -1.49 -7.86
C VAL A 275 18.15 -0.85 -6.58
N VAL A 276 17.70 -1.67 -5.63
CA VAL A 276 17.14 -1.17 -4.38
C VAL A 276 18.21 -0.51 -3.51
N GLY A 277 19.44 -1.01 -3.52
CA GLY A 277 20.59 -0.34 -2.88
C GLY A 277 20.82 1.08 -3.39
N LEU A 278 20.69 1.30 -4.71
CA LEU A 278 20.77 2.64 -5.31
C LEU A 278 19.53 3.50 -4.99
N CYS A 279 18.33 2.95 -5.17
CA CYS A 279 17.08 3.65 -4.89
C CYS A 279 16.98 4.08 -3.43
N ARG A 280 17.54 3.30 -2.50
CA ARG A 280 17.61 3.65 -1.08
C ARG A 280 18.32 4.99 -0.83
N GLY A 281 19.30 5.38 -1.64
CA GLY A 281 19.95 6.69 -1.54
C GLY A 281 19.10 7.85 -2.08
N TYR A 282 18.15 7.57 -2.97
CA TYR A 282 17.22 8.54 -3.55
C TYR A 282 15.80 8.46 -2.99
N ALA A 283 15.54 7.54 -2.06
CA ALA A 283 14.19 7.24 -1.59
C ALA A 283 13.50 8.47 -1.01
N THR A 284 14.26 9.37 -0.38
CA THR A 284 13.80 10.66 0.17
C THR A 284 13.54 11.75 -0.89
N GLN A 285 13.78 11.46 -2.17
CA GLN A 285 13.59 12.38 -3.29
C GLN A 285 12.53 11.88 -4.29
N VAL A 286 11.94 10.71 -4.04
CA VAL A 286 11.04 10.04 -4.97
C VAL A 286 9.66 9.85 -4.35
N ASP A 287 8.65 10.22 -5.11
CA ASP A 287 7.27 9.82 -4.95
C ASP A 287 6.94 8.78 -6.02
N VAL A 288 6.59 7.57 -5.58
CA VAL A 288 6.27 6.44 -6.46
C VAL A 288 4.94 5.83 -6.08
N ASP A 289 4.07 5.68 -7.07
CA ASP A 289 2.88 4.87 -6.96
C ASP A 289 3.21 3.43 -7.37
N LEU A 290 2.78 2.49 -6.54
CA LEU A 290 2.78 1.07 -6.86
C LEU A 290 1.34 0.59 -6.86
N HIS A 291 0.94 -0.02 -7.96
CA HIS A 291 -0.37 -0.66 -8.11
C HIS A 291 -0.21 -2.17 -8.28
N VAL A 292 -1.19 -2.91 -7.77
CA VAL A 292 -1.20 -4.36 -7.74
C VAL A 292 -2.45 -4.89 -8.45
N THR A 293 -2.25 -5.87 -9.31
CA THR A 293 -3.32 -6.63 -9.98
C THR A 293 -2.94 -8.10 -10.09
N LEU A 294 -3.92 -8.95 -10.37
CA LEU A 294 -3.68 -10.30 -10.88
C LEU A 294 -3.77 -10.27 -12.41
N GLN A 295 -2.90 -11.02 -13.09
CA GLN A 295 -2.86 -11.10 -14.55
C GLN A 295 -3.87 -12.12 -15.06
N GLY A 296 -4.77 -11.68 -15.93
CA GLY A 296 -5.66 -12.56 -16.69
C GLY A 296 -5.00 -13.06 -17.98
N ASP A 297 -5.02 -14.37 -18.18
CA ASP A 297 -4.48 -15.07 -19.36
C ASP A 297 -5.54 -15.87 -20.13
N SER A 298 -6.80 -15.84 -19.68
CA SER A 298 -7.95 -16.35 -20.42
C SER A 298 -9.05 -15.29 -20.56
N PRO A 299 -9.97 -15.41 -21.53
CA PRO A 299 -11.06 -14.45 -21.69
C PRO A 299 -11.96 -14.31 -20.43
N ALA A 300 -12.10 -15.38 -19.64
CA ALA A 300 -12.88 -15.37 -18.40
C ALA A 300 -12.19 -14.61 -17.25
N GLU A 301 -10.89 -14.34 -17.38
CA GLU A 301 -10.05 -13.64 -16.39
C GLU A 301 -9.86 -12.16 -16.75
N LEU A 302 -10.55 -11.66 -17.79
CA LEU A 302 -10.47 -10.28 -18.27
C LEU A 302 -11.81 -9.55 -18.17
N PRO A 303 -11.81 -8.21 -18.00
CA PRO A 303 -10.65 -7.34 -17.86
C PRO A 303 -9.94 -7.52 -16.51
N GLU A 304 -8.67 -7.13 -16.46
CA GLU A 304 -7.93 -7.02 -15.21
C GLU A 304 -8.43 -5.81 -14.39
N ASN A 305 -8.25 -5.86 -13.06
CA ASN A 305 -8.57 -4.75 -12.16
C ASN A 305 -7.45 -4.52 -11.14
N ILE A 306 -7.11 -3.26 -10.89
CA ILE A 306 -6.24 -2.89 -9.77
C ILE A 306 -7.01 -3.05 -8.46
N PHE A 307 -6.45 -3.83 -7.54
CA PHE A 307 -7.08 -4.09 -6.24
C PHE A 307 -6.31 -3.50 -5.06
N ALA A 308 -5.04 -3.13 -5.23
CA ALA A 308 -4.25 -2.48 -4.20
C ALA A 308 -3.36 -1.41 -4.81
N SER A 309 -3.23 -0.27 -4.12
CA SER A 309 -2.42 0.88 -4.53
C SER A 309 -1.77 1.53 -3.33
N VAL A 310 -0.49 1.91 -3.44
CA VAL A 310 0.21 2.69 -2.43
C VAL A 310 1.10 3.71 -3.11
N ARG A 311 1.10 4.94 -2.58
CA ARG A 311 2.10 5.94 -2.89
C ARG A 311 3.12 5.89 -1.77
N PHE A 312 4.39 5.74 -2.10
CA PHE A 312 5.48 6.08 -1.20
C PHE A 312 5.92 7.49 -1.53
N SER A 313 5.86 8.41 -0.57
CA SER A 313 6.26 9.80 -0.71
C SER A 313 7.53 10.03 0.10
N LYS A 314 8.67 10.15 -0.58
CA LYS A 314 9.98 10.40 0.04
C LYS A 314 10.29 9.44 1.18
N LEU A 315 10.07 8.14 0.97
CA LEU A 315 10.19 7.11 2.00
C LEU A 315 11.61 7.08 2.59
N ASP A 316 11.73 7.47 3.85
CA ASP A 316 13.01 7.53 4.55
C ASP A 316 13.17 6.37 5.54
N PHE A 317 14.06 5.43 5.20
CA PHE A 317 14.36 4.30 6.07
C PHE A 317 15.07 4.68 7.38
N ALA A 318 15.54 5.92 7.55
CA ALA A 318 16.01 6.38 8.86
C ALA A 318 14.90 6.39 9.91
N HIS A 319 13.64 6.53 9.48
CA HIS A 319 12.46 6.49 10.33
C HIS A 319 11.89 5.07 10.49
N ALA A 320 12.56 4.05 9.94
CA ALA A 320 12.15 2.66 10.14
C ALA A 320 12.22 2.30 11.64
N GLN A 321 11.14 1.72 12.14
CA GLN A 321 11.04 1.22 13.50
C GLN A 321 11.78 -0.12 13.63
N ASP A 322 12.33 -0.41 14.80
CA ASP A 322 12.87 -1.73 15.06
C ASP A 322 11.80 -2.79 14.87
N VAL A 323 12.13 -3.87 14.17
CA VAL A 323 11.18 -4.96 14.01
C VAL A 323 10.82 -5.51 15.39
N PRO A 324 9.52 -5.62 15.73
CA PRO A 324 9.13 -5.99 17.08
C PRO A 324 9.62 -7.38 17.47
N THR A 325 9.82 -7.63 18.77
CA THR A 325 10.34 -8.91 19.31
C THR A 325 9.33 -9.68 20.17
N TYR A 326 8.05 -9.32 20.11
CA TYR A 326 6.99 -10.04 20.84
C TYR A 326 7.04 -11.55 20.56
#